data_AF-A0A536NIQ9-F1
#
_entry.id   AF-A0A536NIQ9-F1
#
_cell.length_a   1.000
_cell.length_b   1.000
_cell.length_c   1.000
_cell.angle_alpha   90.00
_cell.angle_beta   90.00
_cell.angle_gamma   90.00
#
_symmetry.space_group_name_H-M   'P 1'
#
loop_
_entity.id
_entity.type
_entity.pdbx_description
1 polymer ?
#
loop_
_entity_poly.entity_id
_entity_poly.type
_entity_poly.pdbx_seq_one_letter_code
_entity_poly.pdbx_strand_id
1 'polypeptide(L)'
;MRRLIGTFSVAALLVGAAFAGPVTAKSFPGSITLPGVTSAEGIASGIGSSFFAGDLFKGHIYRGDLRSGSASLFRDAPDGRMALGLKVDVPHNLLFVAGGFTGQGYVYNARTGADVAVLQLANPGLGST
;
A
#
# COMPACT_ATOMS: atom_id res chain seq x y z
N MET A 1 -0.49 53.37 -53.61
CA MET A 1 -0.33 51.96 -53.19
C MET A 1 0.28 51.96 -51.79
N ARG A 2 -0.50 51.57 -50.77
CA ARG A 2 -0.10 51.59 -49.35
C ARG A 2 0.70 50.33 -49.02
N ARG A 3 1.84 50.46 -48.35
CA ARG A 3 2.48 49.34 -47.63
C ARG A 3 2.63 49.72 -46.17
N LEU A 4 1.71 49.20 -45.37
CA LEU A 4 1.76 49.15 -43.91
C LEU A 4 2.85 48.16 -43.49
N ILE A 5 3.72 48.54 -42.56
CA ILE A 5 4.52 47.60 -41.79
C ILE A 5 3.96 47.64 -40.37
N GLY A 6 3.31 46.55 -39.98
CA GLY A 6 2.55 46.41 -38.75
C GLY A 6 3.46 46.30 -37.53
N THR A 7 3.13 47.08 -36.50
CA THR A 7 3.55 46.86 -35.13
C THR A 7 2.90 45.57 -34.61
N PHE A 8 3.70 44.51 -34.40
CA PHE A 8 3.24 43.31 -33.70
C PHE A 8 3.10 43.65 -32.22
N SER A 9 1.86 43.81 -31.76
CA SER A 9 1.52 43.98 -30.35
C SER A 9 1.89 42.72 -29.55
N VAL A 10 2.89 42.83 -28.68
CA VAL A 10 3.15 41.87 -27.59
C VAL A 10 2.10 42.12 -26.51
N ALA A 11 0.89 41.59 -26.67
CA ALA A 11 -0.19 41.83 -25.71
C ALA A 11 -1.18 40.66 -25.66
N ALA A 12 -0.73 39.46 -25.30
CA ALA A 12 -1.65 38.38 -24.90
C ALA A 12 -0.91 37.24 -24.19
N LEU A 13 -0.36 37.45 -22.99
CA LEU A 13 0.07 36.31 -22.16
C LEU A 13 0.10 36.63 -20.65
N LEU A 14 -0.99 37.17 -20.08
CA LEU A 14 -1.05 37.45 -18.63
C LEU A 14 -2.38 37.08 -17.93
N VAL A 15 -3.29 36.31 -18.55
CA VAL A 15 -4.62 36.00 -17.95
C VAL A 15 -4.66 34.62 -17.27
N GLY A 16 -3.58 34.19 -16.61
CA GLY A 16 -3.48 32.85 -15.99
C GLY A 16 -3.30 32.81 -14.47
N ALA A 17 -2.92 33.91 -13.83
CA ALA A 17 -2.37 33.87 -12.46
C ALA A 17 -3.40 34.09 -11.32
N ALA A 18 -4.68 34.30 -11.61
CA ALA A 18 -5.62 34.86 -10.63
C ALA A 18 -6.41 33.84 -9.76
N PHE A 19 -6.18 32.53 -9.88
CA PHE A 19 -6.94 31.52 -9.13
C PHE A 19 -6.09 30.49 -8.37
N ALA A 20 -4.89 30.88 -7.91
CA ALA A 20 -4.14 30.05 -6.97
C ALA A 20 -4.61 30.33 -5.53
N GLY A 21 -5.73 29.73 -5.13
CA GLY A 21 -6.13 29.67 -3.71
C GLY A 21 -5.14 28.81 -2.90
N PRO A 22 -5.04 28.99 -1.58
CA PRO A 22 -4.17 28.17 -0.75
C PRO A 22 -4.58 26.69 -0.87
N VAL A 23 -3.66 25.85 -1.34
CA VAL A 23 -3.84 24.39 -1.31
C VAL A 23 -3.50 23.94 0.10
N THR A 24 -4.53 23.62 0.89
CA THR A 24 -4.32 23.00 2.21
C THR A 24 -4.12 21.49 2.01
N ALA A 25 -3.00 20.97 2.52
CA ALA A 25 -2.77 19.53 2.53
C ALA A 25 -3.74 18.90 3.53
N LYS A 26 -4.55 17.94 3.06
CA LYS A 26 -5.41 17.16 3.97
C LYS A 26 -4.53 16.40 4.96
N SER A 27 -4.85 16.50 6.25
CA SER A 27 -4.21 15.69 7.28
C SER A 27 -4.48 14.21 7.05
N PHE A 28 -3.53 13.37 7.45
CA PHE A 28 -3.75 11.92 7.45
C PHE A 28 -4.81 11.55 8.49
N PRO A 29 -5.58 10.48 8.24
CA PRO A 29 -6.53 9.97 9.23
C PRO A 29 -5.79 9.52 10.50
N GLY A 30 -6.41 9.77 11.66
CA GLY A 30 -5.89 9.30 12.95
C GLY A 30 -6.13 7.81 13.21
N SER A 31 -6.97 7.16 12.41
CA SER A 31 -7.27 5.73 12.48
C SER A 31 -7.66 5.17 11.11
N ILE A 32 -7.34 3.89 10.88
CA ILE A 32 -7.71 3.14 9.67
C ILE A 32 -8.28 1.81 10.12
N THR A 33 -9.57 1.58 9.90
CA THR A 33 -10.23 0.31 10.26
C THR A 33 -10.03 -0.71 9.15
N LEU A 34 -9.53 -1.90 9.50
CA LEU A 34 -9.49 -3.05 8.58
C LEU A 34 -10.83 -3.79 8.65
N PRO A 35 -11.62 -3.85 7.56
CA PRO A 35 -12.96 -4.44 7.60
C PRO A 35 -12.94 -5.91 8.01
N GLY A 36 -13.67 -6.29 9.06
CA GLY A 36 -13.85 -7.68 9.47
C GLY A 36 -12.64 -8.32 10.17
N VAL A 37 -11.56 -7.58 10.41
CA VAL A 37 -10.39 -8.04 11.16
C VAL A 37 -10.67 -7.94 12.65
N THR A 38 -10.36 -9.01 13.38
CA THR A 38 -10.46 -9.06 14.85
C THR A 38 -9.10 -9.19 15.54
N SER A 39 -8.04 -9.49 14.78
CA SER A 39 -6.68 -9.68 15.28
C SER A 39 -5.68 -9.01 14.35
N ALA A 40 -5.70 -7.67 14.29
CA ALA A 40 -4.75 -6.92 13.48
C ALA A 40 -3.33 -7.10 14.04
N GLU A 41 -2.42 -7.61 13.22
CA GLU A 41 -1.01 -7.82 13.57
C GLU A 41 -0.13 -7.67 12.33
N GLY A 42 1.05 -7.08 12.52
CA GLY A 42 1.97 -6.77 11.44
C GLY A 42 1.46 -5.67 10.50
N ILE A 43 2.32 -4.70 10.20
CA ILE A 43 2.05 -3.65 9.23
C ILE A 43 3.33 -3.32 8.47
N ALA A 44 3.21 -3.07 7.17
CA ALA A 44 4.34 -2.67 6.33
C ALA A 44 3.92 -1.59 5.34
N SER A 45 4.75 -0.56 5.19
CA SER A 45 4.60 0.42 4.11
C SER A 45 4.92 -0.24 2.76
N GLY A 46 4.07 0.03 1.77
CA GLY A 46 4.28 -0.35 0.38
C GLY A 46 4.81 0.82 -0.45
N ILE A 47 4.52 0.79 -1.76
CA ILE A 47 4.86 1.89 -2.66
C ILE A 47 3.95 3.10 -2.40
N GLY A 48 4.53 4.31 -2.41
CA GLY A 48 3.80 5.55 -2.21
C GLY A 48 3.12 5.61 -0.84
N SER A 49 1.82 5.88 -0.82
CA SER A 49 0.98 5.89 0.40
C SER A 49 0.36 4.54 0.72
N SER A 50 0.64 3.48 -0.07
CA SER A 50 0.05 2.18 0.22
C SER A 50 0.67 1.54 1.46
N PHE A 51 -0.13 0.73 2.16
CA PHE A 51 0.34 -0.12 3.25
C PHE A 51 -0.30 -1.50 3.14
N PHE A 52 0.30 -2.46 3.85
CA PHE A 52 -0.24 -3.80 4.05
C PHE A 52 -0.35 -4.09 5.54
N ALA A 53 -1.39 -4.80 5.96
CA ALA A 53 -1.57 -5.25 7.34
C ALA A 53 -2.16 -6.66 7.40
N GLY A 54 -1.83 -7.42 8.44
CA GLY A 54 -2.29 -8.81 8.61
C GLY A 54 -3.48 -8.94 9.54
N ASP A 55 -4.31 -9.96 9.30
CA ASP A 55 -5.12 -10.62 10.32
C ASP A 55 -4.32 -11.82 10.84
N LEU A 56 -3.87 -11.75 12.09
CA LEU A 56 -2.94 -12.71 12.70
C LEU A 56 -3.39 -14.15 12.53
N PHE A 57 -4.61 -14.47 12.98
CA PHE A 57 -5.08 -15.85 13.09
C PHE A 57 -5.68 -16.39 11.80
N LYS A 58 -6.20 -15.51 10.93
CA LYS A 58 -6.72 -15.92 9.60
C LYS A 58 -5.65 -15.88 8.51
N GLY A 59 -4.52 -15.23 8.75
CA GLY A 59 -3.45 -15.02 7.78
C GLY A 59 -3.81 -14.08 6.62
N HIS A 60 -5.00 -13.51 6.62
CA HIS A 60 -5.46 -12.60 5.56
C HIS A 60 -4.62 -11.33 5.54
N ILE A 61 -4.37 -10.79 4.35
CA ILE A 61 -3.65 -9.54 4.18
C ILE A 61 -4.60 -8.49 3.65
N TYR A 62 -4.55 -7.31 4.25
CA TYR A 62 -5.26 -6.12 3.80
C TYR A 62 -4.27 -5.19 3.13
N ARG A 63 -4.71 -4.50 2.09
CA ARG A 63 -3.98 -3.40 1.47
C ARG A 63 -4.82 -2.14 1.59
N GLY A 64 -4.15 -1.05 1.93
CA GLY A 64 -4.80 0.24 2.08
C GLY A 64 -3.92 1.39 1.64
N ASP A 65 -4.43 2.59 1.90
CA ASP A 65 -3.78 3.85 1.57
C ASP A 65 -3.80 4.80 2.79
N LEU A 66 -2.61 5.19 3.23
CA LEU A 66 -2.40 6.01 4.43
C LEU A 66 -2.93 7.44 4.29
N ARG A 67 -3.17 7.94 3.08
CA ARG A 67 -3.67 9.31 2.85
C ARG A 67 -5.19 9.38 2.96
N SER A 68 -5.86 8.42 2.32
CA SER A 68 -7.32 8.31 2.28
C SER A 68 -7.88 7.60 3.51
N GLY A 69 -7.09 6.73 4.15
CA GLY A 69 -7.55 5.86 5.23
C GLY A 69 -8.37 4.66 4.73
N SER A 70 -8.33 4.37 3.43
CA SER A 70 -9.00 3.19 2.88
C SER A 70 -8.17 1.93 3.16
N ALA A 71 -8.87 0.81 3.40
CA ALA A 71 -8.28 -0.51 3.50
C ALA A 71 -9.29 -1.55 3.01
N SER A 72 -8.80 -2.58 2.33
CA SER A 72 -9.61 -3.68 1.81
C SER A 72 -8.83 -4.98 1.82
N LEU A 73 -9.54 -6.10 1.81
CA LEU A 73 -8.92 -7.42 1.70
C LEU A 73 -8.10 -7.48 0.40
N PHE A 74 -6.82 -7.82 0.54
CA PHE A 74 -5.88 -7.92 -0.56
C PHE A 74 -5.51 -9.38 -0.85
N ARG A 75 -5.32 -10.18 0.20
CA ARG A 75 -5.12 -11.62 0.08
C ARG A 75 -6.01 -12.36 1.07
N ASP A 76 -6.90 -13.17 0.52
CA ASP A 76 -7.55 -14.25 1.24
C ASP A 76 -6.57 -15.42 1.36
N ALA A 77 -6.22 -15.78 2.59
CA ALA A 77 -5.19 -16.77 2.86
C ALA A 77 -5.86 -18.14 3.09
N PRO A 78 -5.27 -19.24 2.57
CA PRO A 78 -5.74 -20.58 2.91
C PRO A 78 -5.75 -20.83 4.41
N ASP A 79 -6.68 -21.68 4.86
CA ASP A 79 -6.78 -22.09 6.26
C ASP A 79 -5.45 -22.62 6.80
N GLY A 80 -5.18 -22.31 8.07
CA GLY A 80 -3.94 -22.69 8.76
C GLY A 80 -2.75 -21.74 8.54
N ARG A 81 -2.86 -20.74 7.65
CA ARG A 81 -1.88 -19.66 7.58
C ARG A 81 -2.10 -18.63 8.69
N MET A 82 -0.99 -18.01 9.11
CA MET A 82 -0.98 -16.86 10.00
C MET A 82 -0.22 -15.69 9.37
N ALA A 83 -0.46 -14.48 9.85
CA ALA A 83 0.25 -13.28 9.41
C ALA A 83 0.74 -12.45 10.61
N LEU A 84 1.97 -12.72 11.09
CA LEU A 84 2.55 -12.03 12.24
C LEU A 84 3.31 -10.77 11.81
N GLY A 85 4.38 -10.94 11.04
CA GLY A 85 5.25 -9.85 10.58
C GLY A 85 5.15 -9.69 9.08
N LEU A 86 5.13 -8.44 8.60
CA LEU A 86 5.08 -8.12 7.17
C LEU A 86 6.31 -7.29 6.77
N LYS A 87 6.83 -7.52 5.56
CA LYS A 87 7.85 -6.67 4.92
C LYS A 87 7.59 -6.60 3.43
N VAL A 88 7.61 -5.38 2.87
CA VAL A 88 7.52 -5.18 1.42
C VAL A 88 8.91 -4.91 0.86
N ASP A 89 9.28 -5.66 -0.17
CA ASP A 89 10.38 -5.36 -1.07
C ASP A 89 9.80 -4.67 -2.30
N VAL A 90 9.83 -3.34 -2.26
CA VAL A 90 9.23 -2.48 -3.30
C VAL A 90 9.92 -2.66 -4.66
N PRO A 91 11.26 -2.65 -4.78
CA PRO A 91 11.94 -2.91 -6.06
C PRO A 91 11.48 -4.18 -6.78
N HIS A 92 11.25 -5.27 -6.05
CA HIS A 92 10.88 -6.56 -6.65
C HIS A 92 9.38 -6.87 -6.60
N ASN A 93 8.55 -5.98 -6.04
CA ASN A 93 7.12 -6.19 -5.80
C ASN A 93 6.84 -7.47 -4.99
N LEU A 94 7.62 -7.73 -3.95
CA LEU A 94 7.40 -8.88 -3.05
C LEU A 94 6.88 -8.43 -1.69
N LEU A 95 5.92 -9.16 -1.15
CA LEU A 95 5.44 -9.05 0.22
C LEU A 95 5.82 -10.34 0.96
N PHE A 96 6.66 -10.21 1.97
CA PHE A 96 7.03 -11.28 2.88
C PHE A 96 6.13 -11.24 4.11
N VAL A 97 5.60 -12.39 4.50
CA VAL A 97 4.71 -12.55 5.64
C VAL A 97 5.20 -13.70 6.53
N ALA A 98 5.44 -13.43 7.80
CA ALA A 98 5.83 -14.46 8.76
C ALA A 98 4.59 -15.26 9.22
N GLY A 99 4.66 -16.58 9.09
CA GLY A 99 3.61 -17.53 9.44
C GLY A 99 3.59 -17.99 10.89
N GLY A 100 4.39 -17.39 11.76
CA GLY A 100 4.37 -17.63 13.21
C GLY A 100 4.61 -19.09 13.58
N PHE A 101 3.67 -19.68 14.33
CA PHE A 101 3.78 -21.04 14.86
C PHE A 101 3.92 -22.12 13.78
N THR A 102 3.53 -21.83 12.54
CA THR A 102 3.77 -22.74 11.40
C THR A 102 5.26 -22.91 11.07
N GLY A 103 6.11 -21.99 11.55
CA GLY A 103 7.52 -21.90 11.17
C GLY A 103 7.73 -21.51 9.71
N GLN A 104 6.68 -21.14 8.97
CA GLN A 104 6.74 -20.80 7.56
C GLN A 104 6.86 -19.28 7.34
N GLY A 105 7.42 -18.89 6.20
CA GLY A 105 7.30 -17.56 5.63
C GLY A 105 6.58 -17.64 4.28
N TYR A 106 5.61 -16.78 4.05
CA TYR A 106 4.87 -16.68 2.80
C TYR A 106 5.37 -15.49 2.00
N VAL A 107 5.56 -15.70 0.70
CA VAL A 107 5.95 -14.63 -0.23
C VAL A 107 4.83 -14.45 -1.23
N TYR A 108 4.30 -13.24 -1.30
CA TYR A 108 3.27 -12.84 -2.26
C TYR A 108 3.81 -11.79 -3.21
N ASN A 109 3.23 -11.71 -4.40
CA ASN A 109 3.40 -10.56 -5.28
C ASN A 109 2.63 -9.37 -4.69
N ALA A 110 3.32 -8.30 -4.28
CA ALA A 110 2.73 -7.15 -3.59
C ALA A 110 1.78 -6.31 -4.46
N ARG A 111 1.75 -6.54 -5.79
CA ARG A 111 0.81 -5.88 -6.69
C ARG A 111 -0.50 -6.66 -6.83
N THR A 112 -0.42 -7.99 -6.90
CA THR A 112 -1.55 -8.85 -7.30
C THR A 112 -2.05 -9.75 -6.19
N GLY A 113 -1.26 -9.97 -5.13
CA GLY A 113 -1.56 -10.91 -4.05
C GLY A 113 -1.27 -12.37 -4.41
N ALA A 114 -0.79 -12.67 -5.63
CA ALA A 114 -0.48 -14.03 -6.06
C ALA A 114 0.63 -14.65 -5.19
N ASP A 115 0.54 -15.96 -4.93
CA ASP A 115 1.62 -16.69 -4.26
C ASP A 115 2.89 -16.67 -5.14
N VAL A 116 4.02 -16.47 -4.49
CA VAL A 116 5.36 -16.56 -5.11
C VAL A 116 6.12 -17.73 -4.50
N ALA A 117 6.12 -17.86 -3.17
CA ALA A 117 6.80 -18.94 -2.48
C ALA A 117 6.23 -19.19 -1.08
N VAL A 118 6.49 -20.39 -0.56
CA VAL A 118 6.35 -20.75 0.85
C VAL A 118 7.71 -21.28 1.31
N LEU A 119 8.25 -20.70 2.37
CA LEU A 119 9.58 -21.00 2.90
C LEU A 119 9.45 -21.61 4.28
N GLN A 120 10.01 -22.79 4.52
CA GLN A 120 10.12 -23.31 5.88
C GLN A 120 11.33 -22.67 6.57
N LEU A 121 11.08 -21.84 7.59
CA LEU A 121 12.11 -21.05 8.29
C LEU A 121 12.44 -21.61 9.68
N ALA A 122 11.56 -22.43 10.27
CA ALA A 122 11.80 -23.15 11.51
C ALA A 122 11.38 -24.63 11.38
N ASN A 123 11.82 -25.50 12.29
CA ASN A 123 11.37 -26.90 12.27
C ASN A 123 9.86 -26.97 12.57
N PRO A 124 9.05 -27.71 11.77
CA PRO A 124 7.58 -27.74 11.90
C PRO A 124 7.03 -28.15 13.29
N GLY A 125 7.84 -28.76 14.16
CA GLY A 125 7.43 -29.26 15.48
C GLY A 125 7.78 -28.37 16.68
N LEU A 126 8.40 -27.20 16.47
CA LEU A 126 8.86 -26.33 17.57
C LEU A 126 7.92 -25.15 17.88
N GLY A 127 6.82 -24.98 17.12
CA GLY A 127 5.87 -23.88 17.28
C GLY A 127 4.71 -24.15 18.27
N SER A 128 4.72 -25.27 18.98
CA SER A 128 3.60 -25.77 19.80
C SER A 128 3.97 -25.97 21.28
N THR A 129 4.67 -25.00 21.89
CA THR A 129 4.92 -25.01 23.35
C THR A 129 3.88 -24.21 24.09
#